data_AF-A0AAN6SPF7-F1
#
_entry.id   AF-A0AAN6SPF7-F1
#
_cell.length_a   1.000
_cell.length_b   1.000
_cell.length_c   1.000
_cell.angle_alpha   90.00
_cell.angle_beta   90.00
_cell.angle_gamma   90.00
#
_symmetry.space_group_name_H-M   'P 1'
#
loop_
_entity.id
_entity.type
_entity.pdbx_description
1 polymer ?
#
loop_
_entity_poly.entity_id
_entity_poly.type
_entity_poly.pdbx_seq_one_letter_code
_entity_poly.pdbx_strand_id
1 'polypeptide(L)'
;MGISRSTTVVIAYLMRKTGKPPDEVLRHVKEKRKVRPNPNFMEQLRVWGEVGYQIWEDEECTVPKGPYRLYLEGRAVRLKEKGLTGNEPTLASAAAGHTCAERGVMTSGSERHQ
;
A
#
# COMPACT_ATOMS: atom_id res chain seq x y z
N MET A 1 8.49 -9.03 -15.46
CA MET A 1 7.77 -7.88 -14.85
C MET A 1 6.95 -8.35 -13.65
N GLY A 2 7.51 -8.32 -12.44
CA GLY A 2 6.82 -8.81 -11.22
C GLY A 2 7.70 -8.98 -9.98
N ILE A 3 8.89 -8.38 -9.97
CA ILE A 3 9.90 -8.65 -8.94
C ILE A 3 9.77 -7.68 -7.76
N SER A 4 9.25 -6.47 -7.99
CA SER A 4 9.30 -5.38 -7.01
C SER A 4 7.96 -5.13 -6.32
N ARG A 5 6.90 -4.77 -7.06
CA ARG A 5 5.61 -4.34 -6.47
C ARG A 5 4.81 -5.48 -5.82
N SER A 6 4.62 -6.59 -6.52
CA SER A 6 3.89 -7.75 -5.99
C SER A 6 4.59 -8.38 -4.80
N THR A 7 5.92 -8.46 -4.84
CA THR A 7 6.71 -8.99 -3.71
C THR A 7 6.60 -8.11 -2.47
N THR A 8 6.61 -6.77 -2.61
CA THR A 8 6.43 -5.86 -1.48
C THR A 8 5.09 -6.10 -0.77
N VAL A 9 4.01 -6.30 -1.53
CA VAL A 9 2.68 -6.61 -0.95
C VAL A 9 2.71 -7.95 -0.20
N VAL A 10 3.35 -8.98 -0.76
CA VAL A 10 3.52 -10.29 -0.10
C VAL A 10 4.33 -10.14 1.20
N ILE A 11 5.40 -9.35 1.19
CA ILE A 11 6.23 -9.08 2.38
C ILE A 11 5.38 -8.36 3.45
N ALA A 12 4.64 -7.32 3.08
CA ALA A 12 3.77 -6.60 3.99
C ALA A 12 2.70 -7.50 4.63
N TYR A 13 2.12 -8.42 3.84
CA TYR A 13 1.19 -9.44 4.32
C TYR A 13 1.86 -10.42 5.29
N LEU A 14 3.04 -10.92 4.95
CA LEU A 14 3.81 -11.83 5.82
C LEU A 14 4.21 -11.16 7.13
N MET A 15 4.61 -9.89 7.10
CA MET A 15 4.87 -9.10 8.30
C MET A 15 3.64 -9.06 9.20
N ARG A 16 2.48 -8.67 8.65
CA ARG A 16 1.21 -8.63 9.42
C ARG A 16 0.84 -9.99 10.00
N LYS A 17 1.02 -11.07 9.24
CA LYS A 17 0.65 -12.43 9.67
C LYS A 17 1.59 -13.02 10.72
N THR A 18 2.88 -12.69 10.65
CA THR A 18 3.90 -13.29 11.51
C THR A 18 4.35 -12.38 12.65
N GLY A 19 4.00 -11.09 12.63
CA GLY A 19 4.47 -10.09 13.58
C GLY A 19 5.97 -9.81 13.48
N LYS A 20 6.63 -10.27 12.42
CA LYS A 20 8.09 -10.19 12.26
C LYS A 20 8.54 -8.88 11.63
N PRO A 21 9.76 -8.41 11.96
CA PRO A 21 10.33 -7.22 11.35
C PRO A 21 10.59 -7.44 9.84
N PRO A 22 10.63 -6.35 9.05
CA PRO A 22 10.81 -6.44 7.60
C PRO A 22 12.09 -7.17 7.20
N ASP A 23 13.18 -6.98 7.94
CA ASP A 23 14.48 -7.58 7.65
C ASP A 23 14.44 -9.12 7.75
N GLU A 24 13.69 -9.67 8.70
CA GLU A 24 13.54 -11.12 8.87
C GLU A 24 12.66 -11.72 7.78
N VAL A 25 11.52 -11.06 7.48
CA VAL A 25 10.63 -11.49 6.39
C VAL A 25 11.34 -11.43 5.04
N LEU A 26 12.15 -10.40 4.82
CA LEU A 26 12.95 -10.26 3.60
C LEU A 26 14.01 -11.34 3.47
N ARG A 27 14.68 -11.73 4.56
CA ARG A 27 15.62 -12.86 4.54
C ARG A 27 14.91 -14.13 4.09
N HIS A 28 13.73 -14.39 4.65
CA HIS A 28 12.93 -15.57 4.28
C HIS A 28 12.44 -15.54 2.81
N VAL A 29 12.04 -14.37 2.30
CA VAL A 29 11.64 -14.24 0.89
C VAL A 29 12.84 -14.36 -0.04
N LYS A 30 14.02 -13.86 0.36
CA LYS A 30 15.27 -13.95 -0.42
C LYS A 30 15.75 -15.39 -0.59
N GLU A 31 15.52 -16.25 0.39
CA GLU A 31 15.83 -17.70 0.30
C GLU A 31 15.03 -18.37 -0.83
N LYS A 32 13.77 -17.96 -1.03
CA LYS A 32 12.88 -18.55 -2.03
C LYS A 32 12.97 -17.87 -3.40
N ARG A 33 13.35 -16.60 -3.45
CA ARG A 33 13.41 -15.79 -4.68
C ARG A 33 14.54 -14.77 -4.61
N LYS A 34 15.30 -14.61 -5.70
CA LYS A 34 16.26 -13.49 -5.84
C LYS A 34 15.51 -12.16 -5.98
N VAL A 35 15.25 -11.50 -4.84
CA VAL A 35 14.57 -10.21 -4.76
C VAL A 35 15.55 -9.15 -4.26
N ARG A 36 15.61 -8.01 -4.97
CA ARG A 36 16.33 -6.82 -4.53
C ARG A 36 15.32 -5.69 -4.32
N PRO A 37 14.76 -5.52 -3.11
CA PRO A 37 13.82 -4.44 -2.84
C PRO A 37 14.52 -3.09 -3.05
N ASN A 38 13.80 -2.13 -3.64
CA ASN A 38 14.25 -0.75 -3.76
C ASN A 38 14.31 -0.14 -2.33
N PRO A 39 15.33 0.67 -1.98
CA PRO A 39 15.38 1.38 -0.70
C PRO A 39 14.08 2.08 -0.30
N ASN A 40 13.34 2.64 -1.27
CA ASN A 40 12.05 3.28 -1.01
C ASN A 40 10.99 2.28 -0.49
N PHE A 41 11.00 1.03 -0.96
CA PHE A 41 10.12 0.00 -0.43
C PHE A 41 10.53 -0.45 0.97
N MET A 42 11.82 -0.41 1.30
CA MET A 42 12.30 -0.72 2.66
C MET A 42 11.79 0.33 3.67
N GLU A 43 11.85 1.61 3.31
CA GLU A 43 11.30 2.70 4.14
C GLU A 43 9.80 2.51 4.36
N GLN A 44 9.03 2.22 3.30
CA GLN A 44 7.60 1.95 3.40
C GLN A 44 7.27 0.75 4.30
N LEU A 45 8.04 -0.34 4.21
CA LEU A 45 7.84 -1.52 5.04
C LEU A 45 8.19 -1.26 6.51
N ARG A 46 9.17 -0.41 6.81
CA ARG A 46 9.48 0.02 8.19
C ARG A 46 8.30 0.80 8.77
N VAL A 47 7.83 1.82 8.06
CA VAL A 47 6.65 2.60 8.47
C VAL A 47 5.42 1.69 8.65
N TRP A 48 5.21 0.71 7.76
CA TRP A 48 4.13 -0.27 7.86
C TRP A 48 4.19 -1.12 9.15
N GLY A 49 5.41 -1.48 9.59
CA GLY A 49 5.61 -2.15 10.87
C GLY A 49 5.36 -1.21 12.06
N GLU A 50 5.86 0.02 12.00
CA GLU A 50 5.72 1.02 13.06
C GLU A 50 4.26 1.42 13.33
N VAL A 51 3.42 1.49 12.30
CA VAL A 51 1.99 1.78 12.47
C VAL A 51 1.18 0.57 12.97
N GLY A 52 1.83 -0.58 13.18
CA GLY A 52 1.17 -1.80 13.65
C GLY A 52 0.19 -2.38 12.62
N TYR A 53 0.49 -2.23 11.32
CA TYR A 53 -0.36 -2.69 10.22
C TYR A 53 -1.73 -2.00 10.12
N GLN A 54 -1.87 -0.85 10.78
CA GLN A 54 -3.05 0.01 10.75
C GLN A 54 -2.60 1.46 10.50
N ILE A 55 -2.82 1.99 9.30
CA ILE A 55 -2.32 3.32 8.90
C ILE A 55 -3.14 4.47 9.51
N TRP A 56 -4.40 4.21 9.82
CA TRP A 56 -5.35 5.19 10.30
C TRP A 56 -5.65 4.94 11.79
N GLU A 57 -5.82 6.00 12.56
CA GLU A 57 -6.27 5.91 13.95
C GLU A 57 -7.79 5.68 14.01
N ASP A 58 -8.55 6.36 13.14
CA ASP A 58 -10.01 6.29 13.09
C ASP A 58 -10.52 5.28 12.05
N GLU A 59 -11.68 4.68 12.33
CA GLU A 59 -12.39 3.79 11.37
C GLU A 59 -12.81 4.53 10.09
N GLU A 60 -12.99 5.85 10.18
CA GLU A 60 -13.28 6.72 9.03
C GLU A 60 -12.06 6.99 8.13
N CYS A 61 -10.87 6.49 8.51
CA CYS A 61 -9.63 6.60 7.74
C CYS A 61 -9.22 8.07 7.44
N THR A 62 -9.48 8.97 8.38
CA THR A 62 -9.26 10.42 8.23
C THR A 62 -7.95 10.88 8.86
N VAL A 63 -7.59 10.35 10.03
CA VAL A 63 -6.36 10.72 10.76
C VAL A 63 -5.28 9.66 10.55
N PRO A 64 -4.20 9.97 9.81
CA PRO A 64 -3.06 9.07 9.68
C PRO A 64 -2.25 9.01 10.97
N LYS A 65 -1.74 7.82 11.32
CA LYS A 65 -0.85 7.65 12.47
C LYS A 65 0.43 8.48 12.31
N GLY A 66 0.99 8.93 13.44
CA GLY A 66 2.19 9.76 13.50
C GLY A 66 3.35 9.31 12.59
N PRO A 67 3.78 8.03 12.62
CA PRO A 67 4.85 7.53 11.76
C PRO A 67 4.53 7.64 10.26
N TYR A 68 3.28 7.40 9.88
CA TYR A 68 2.85 7.53 8.48
C TYR A 68 2.79 9.00 8.04
N ARG A 69 2.37 9.90 8.93
CA ARG A 69 2.35 11.34 8.66
C ARG A 69 3.77 11.88 8.40
N LEU A 70 4.75 11.51 9.22
CA LEU A 70 6.16 11.89 9.02
C LEU A 70 6.70 11.37 7.68
N TYR A 71 6.34 10.14 7.32
CA TYR A 71 6.70 9.58 6.01
C TYR A 71 6.08 10.37 4.84
N LEU A 72 4.82 10.81 4.96
CA LEU A 72 4.16 11.63 3.95
C LEU A 72 4.82 13.01 3.80
N GLU A 73 5.16 13.67 4.91
CA GLU A 73 5.87 14.96 4.92
C GLU A 73 7.23 14.84 4.23
N GLY A 74 8.05 13.85 4.62
CA GLY A 74 9.35 13.59 3.98
C GLY A 74 9.21 13.26 2.49
N ARG A 75 8.17 12.50 2.11
CA ARG A 75 7.86 12.23 0.71
C ARG A 75 7.48 13.49 -0.06
N ALA A 76 6.69 14.39 0.52
CA ALA A 76 6.26 15.63 -0.11
C ALA A 76 7.44 16.56 -0.42
N VAL A 77 8.43 16.65 0.49
CA VAL A 77 9.67 17.40 0.27
C VAL A 77 10.45 16.84 -0.92
N ARG A 78 10.73 15.52 -0.92
CA ARG A 78 11.46 14.83 -2.00
C ARG A 78 10.78 14.95 -3.36
N LEU A 79 9.45 15.02 -3.38
CA LEU A 79 8.66 15.20 -4.60
C LEU A 79 8.73 16.64 -5.10
N LYS A 80 8.60 17.63 -4.21
CA LYS A 80 8.76 19.04 -4.54
C LYS A 80 10.14 19.36 -5.11
N GLU A 81 11.20 18.80 -4.53
CA GLU A 81 12.58 18.93 -5.04
C GLU A 81 12.74 18.39 -6.46
N LYS A 82 12.00 17.35 -6.81
CA LYS A 82 12.04 16.72 -8.15
C LYS A 82 11.06 17.35 -9.14
N GLY A 83 10.29 18.36 -8.74
CA GLY A 83 9.23 18.96 -9.57
C GLY A 83 8.07 18.01 -9.86
N LEU A 84 7.91 16.96 -9.05
CA LEU A 84 6.95 15.88 -9.26
C LEU A 84 5.75 16.05 -8.32
N THR A 85 4.53 15.94 -8.85
CA THR A 85 3.29 16.02 -8.05
C THR A 85 2.97 14.71 -7.31
N GLY A 86 3.66 13.62 -7.62
CA GLY A 86 3.41 12.30 -7.02
C GLY A 86 2.18 11.56 -7.57
N ASN A 87 1.46 12.19 -8.52
CA ASN A 87 0.28 11.66 -9.20
C ASN A 87 0.60 11.19 -10.63
N GLU A 88 1.87 11.13 -11.01
CA GLU A 88 2.23 10.66 -12.34
C GLU A 88 1.79 9.21 -12.53
N PRO A 89 1.10 8.89 -13.64
CA PRO A 89 0.81 7.51 -13.97
C PRO A 89 2.16 6.81 -14.13
N THR A 90 2.51 5.95 -13.17
CA THR A 90 3.65 5.04 -13.37
C THR A 90 3.45 4.35 -14.72
N LEU A 91 4.50 4.18 -15.53
CA LEU A 91 4.40 3.56 -16.87
C LEU A 91 3.70 2.17 -16.87
N ALA A 92 3.53 1.57 -15.70
CA ALA A 92 2.76 0.33 -15.50
C ALA A 92 1.25 0.51 -15.25
N SER A 93 0.77 1.73 -14.96
CA SER A 93 -0.65 2.06 -14.71
C SER A 93 -1.38 2.51 -15.96
N ALA A 94 -0.67 2.90 -17.02
CA ALA A 94 -1.27 3.30 -18.29
C ALA A 94 -1.97 2.13 -19.05
N ALA A 95 -1.79 0.89 -18.60
CA ALA A 95 -2.37 -0.30 -19.22
C ALA A 95 -3.60 -0.89 -18.48
N ALA A 96 -4.02 -0.32 -17.35
CA ALA A 96 -5.16 -0.84 -16.58
C ALA A 96 -6.31 0.17 -16.59
N GLY A 97 -7.02 0.24 -17.72
CA GLY A 97 -8.34 0.82 -17.75
C GLY A 97 -9.33 -0.13 -17.07
N HIS A 98 -9.55 0.00 -15.77
CA HIS A 98 -10.70 -0.62 -15.09
C HIS A 98 -11.22 0.31 -13.99
N THR A 99 -12.21 1.11 -14.41
CA THR A 99 -13.47 1.44 -13.74
C THR A 99 -13.48 1.57 -12.20
N CYS A 100 -13.69 2.83 -11.81
CA CYS A 100 -14.35 3.32 -10.61
C CYS A 100 -15.40 2.34 -10.06
N ALA A 101 -15.23 1.91 -8.81
CA ALA A 101 -16.23 1.16 -8.08
C ALA A 101 -17.54 1.97 -8.02
N GLU A 102 -18.57 1.45 -8.70
CA GLU A 102 -19.91 2.00 -8.72
C GLU A 102 -20.51 2.00 -7.30
N ARG A 103 -20.67 3.20 -6.74
CA ARG A 103 -21.78 3.50 -5.84
C ARG A 103 -23.05 3.49 -6.71
N GLY A 104 -23.89 2.47 -6.53
CA GLY A 104 -25.17 2.37 -7.22
C GLY A 104 -26.15 1.52 -6.41
N VAL A 105 -26.94 2.22 -5.60
CA VAL A 105 -28.18 1.79 -4.94
C VAL A 105 -28.90 0.65 -5.67
N MET A 106 -28.95 -0.55 -5.05
CA MET A 106 -29.92 -1.57 -5.44
C MET A 106 -31.31 -1.11 -4.99
N THR A 107 -32.10 -0.67 -5.97
CA THR A 107 -33.51 -0.37 -5.83
C THR A 107 -34.28 -1.61 -5.38
N SER A 108 -35.05 -1.49 -4.31
CA SER A 108 -35.95 -2.55 -3.82
C SER A 108 -37.06 -2.81 -4.84
N GLY A 109 -37.04 -3.98 -5.46
CA GLY A 109 -38.19 -4.57 -6.12
C GLY A 109 -38.50 -5.90 -5.43
N SER A 110 -39.50 -5.92 -4.55
CA SER A 110 -40.14 -7.17 -4.13
C SER A 110 -41.62 -7.03 -4.36
N GLU A 111 -42.03 -7.61 -5.48
CA GLU A 111 -43.42 -7.92 -5.83
C GLU A 111 -44.14 -8.57 -4.64
N ARG A 112 -45.31 -8.02 -4.35
CA ARG A 112 -46.28 -8.61 -3.43
C ARG A 112 -47.10 -9.61 -4.24
N HIS A 113 -46.95 -10.88 -3.89
CA HIS A 113 -47.83 -11.95 -4.35
C HIS A 113 -48.97 -12.11 -3.32
N GLN A 114 -50.17 -12.37 -3.85
CA GLN A 114 -51.48 -12.56 -3.21
C GLN A 114 -52.35 -11.31 -3.07
#